data_AF-A0A2D5AP39-F1
#
_entry.id   AF-A0A2D5AP39-F1
#
_cell.length_a   1.000
_cell.length_b   1.000
_cell.length_c   1.000
_cell.angle_alpha   90.00
_cell.angle_beta   90.00
_cell.angle_gamma   90.00
#
_symmetry.space_group_name_H-M   'P 1'
#
loop_
_entity.id
_entity.type
_entity.pdbx_description
1 polymer ?
#
loop_
_entity_poly.entity_id
_entity_poly.type
_entity_poly.pdbx_seq_one_letter_code
_entity_poly.pdbx_strand_id
1 'polypeptide(L)'
;AMDDPTGFAPCTPSGCQRMLIESGIETSGANVVIVGRSLLVGKSLALLMMGKREGGNATVTIAHSRTRDLKAVTREADIIVAAIGIPHFIGPDHVKEGAVVVDVGINRIEDSAAPRGSRLVGDVDFDAVKEKCKAITPVPGGVGRMTIAMLMANTIRACRLQKGL
;
A
#
# COMPACT_ATOMS: atom_id res chain seq x y z
N ALA A 1 16.65 3.49 -10.84
CA ALA A 1 15.19 3.45 -11.09
C ALA A 1 14.40 4.48 -10.26
N MET A 2 14.53 4.57 -8.93
CA MET A 2 13.66 5.46 -8.13
C MET A 2 14.14 6.91 -8.02
N ASP A 3 15.45 7.15 -8.08
CA ASP A 3 16.07 8.48 -8.29
C ASP A 3 16.63 8.65 -9.71
N ASP A 4 16.32 7.68 -10.57
CA ASP A 4 16.70 7.72 -11.98
C ASP A 4 15.48 8.22 -12.78
N PRO A 5 15.52 9.42 -13.36
CA PRO A 5 14.40 9.98 -14.10
C PRO A 5 14.07 9.18 -15.36
N THR A 6 14.92 8.24 -15.78
CA THR A 6 14.67 7.34 -16.92
C THR A 6 14.12 5.97 -16.50
N GLY A 7 14.14 5.67 -15.19
CA GLY A 7 13.68 4.40 -14.65
C GLY A 7 12.16 4.29 -14.49
N PHE A 8 11.67 3.05 -14.52
CA PHE A 8 10.27 2.73 -14.24
C PHE A 8 10.08 2.35 -12.77
N ALA A 9 9.13 3.03 -12.11
CA ALA A 9 8.77 2.69 -10.75
C ALA A 9 7.91 1.41 -10.72
N PRO A 10 8.07 0.52 -9.70
CA PRO A 10 7.28 -0.70 -9.60
C PRO A 10 5.78 -0.41 -9.50
N CYS A 11 4.95 -1.22 -10.18
CA CYS A 11 3.54 -0.88 -10.40
C CYS A 11 2.71 -0.83 -9.11
N THR A 12 2.90 -1.78 -8.19
CA THR A 12 2.13 -1.84 -6.94
C THR A 12 2.45 -0.67 -6.00
N PRO A 13 3.74 -0.36 -5.69
CA PRO A 13 4.11 0.87 -4.99
C PRO A 13 3.56 2.15 -5.63
N SER A 14 3.73 2.31 -6.94
CA SER A 14 3.21 3.48 -7.67
C SER A 14 1.68 3.56 -7.57
N GLY A 15 1.01 2.41 -7.58
CA GLY A 15 -0.44 2.33 -7.44
C GLY A 15 -0.90 2.80 -6.07
N CYS A 16 -0.22 2.40 -5.00
CA CYS A 16 -0.50 2.85 -3.64
C CYS A 16 -0.33 4.38 -3.51
N GLN A 17 0.81 4.90 -3.97
CA GLN A 17 1.08 6.35 -3.96
C GLN A 17 0.03 7.11 -4.78
N ARG A 18 -0.33 6.60 -5.97
CA ARG A 18 -1.34 7.24 -6.82
C ARG A 18 -2.72 7.24 -6.18
N MET A 19 -3.13 6.17 -5.50
CA MET A 19 -4.41 6.14 -4.78
C MET A 19 -4.47 7.22 -3.70
N LEU A 20 -3.39 7.42 -2.94
CA LEU A 20 -3.33 8.45 -1.91
C LEU A 20 -3.48 9.85 -2.51
N ILE A 21 -2.75 10.14 -3.60
CA ILE A 21 -2.84 11.42 -4.34
C ILE A 21 -4.27 11.66 -4.81
N GLU A 22 -4.86 10.72 -5.56
CA GLU A 22 -6.21 10.85 -6.14
C GLU A 22 -7.31 10.93 -5.08
N SER A 23 -7.05 10.41 -3.87
CA SER A 23 -7.98 10.48 -2.73
C SER A 23 -7.81 11.75 -1.89
N GLY A 24 -6.91 12.67 -2.28
CA GLY A 24 -6.63 13.90 -1.52
C GLY A 24 -6.01 13.63 -0.14
N ILE A 25 -5.32 12.50 0.03
CA ILE A 25 -4.61 12.19 1.27
C ILE A 25 -3.23 12.85 1.22
N GLU A 26 -3.00 13.82 2.10
CA GLU A 26 -1.71 14.47 2.25
C GLU A 26 -0.65 13.46 2.74
N THR A 27 0.49 13.44 2.05
CA THR A 27 1.60 12.53 2.32
C THR A 27 2.84 13.29 2.80
N SER A 28 2.94 14.57 2.46
CA SER A 28 4.03 15.43 2.90
C SER A 28 3.97 15.65 4.41
N GLY A 29 5.04 15.28 5.10
CA GLY A 29 5.13 15.35 6.56
C GLY A 29 4.34 14.27 7.30
N ALA A 30 3.59 13.41 6.61
CA ALA A 30 2.85 12.33 7.25
C ALA A 30 3.78 11.24 7.80
N ASN A 31 3.40 10.64 8.93
CA ASN A 31 4.04 9.43 9.45
C ASN A 31 3.46 8.19 8.75
N VAL A 32 4.26 7.56 7.89
CA VAL A 32 3.87 6.38 7.12
C VAL A 32 4.54 5.14 7.71
N VAL A 33 3.74 4.16 8.11
CA VAL A 33 4.25 2.84 8.52
C VAL A 33 3.93 1.81 7.45
N ILE A 34 4.97 1.22 6.85
CA ILE A 34 4.85 0.13 5.88
C ILE A 34 5.15 -1.17 6.60
N VAL A 35 4.14 -2.04 6.72
CA VAL A 35 4.28 -3.36 7.32
C VAL A 35 4.59 -4.35 6.21
N GLY A 36 5.86 -4.75 6.12
CA GLY A 36 6.39 -5.57 5.04
C GLY A 36 7.61 -4.94 4.38
N ARG A 37 8.62 -5.75 4.06
CA ARG A 37 9.92 -5.29 3.52
C ARG A 37 10.36 -6.02 2.27
N SER A 38 9.40 -6.53 1.50
CA SER A 38 9.67 -7.15 0.19
C SER A 38 10.24 -6.11 -0.78
N LEU A 39 11.01 -6.56 -1.77
CA LEU A 39 11.48 -5.68 -2.85
C LEU A 39 10.32 -5.20 -3.73
N LEU A 40 9.33 -6.08 -3.95
CA LEU A 40 8.19 -5.84 -4.82
C LEU A 40 7.26 -4.72 -4.33
N VAL A 41 7.13 -4.58 -3.01
CA VAL A 41 6.21 -3.60 -2.41
C VAL A 41 6.89 -2.79 -1.32
N GLY A 42 7.29 -3.42 -0.21
CA GLY A 42 7.63 -2.69 1.02
C GLY A 42 8.79 -1.70 0.86
N LYS A 43 9.96 -2.19 0.43
CA LYS A 43 11.16 -1.37 0.27
C LYS A 43 11.00 -0.33 -0.84
N SER A 44 10.39 -0.74 -1.94
CA SER A 44 10.18 0.13 -3.09
C SER A 44 9.21 1.26 -2.77
N LEU A 45 8.10 0.96 -2.10
CA LEU A 45 7.14 1.97 -1.66
C LEU A 45 7.76 2.93 -0.64
N ALA A 46 8.57 2.44 0.29
CA ALA A 46 9.25 3.31 1.25
C ALA A 46 10.08 4.39 0.56
N LEU A 47 10.86 4.00 -0.44
CA LEU A 47 11.65 4.92 -1.27
C LEU A 47 10.75 5.90 -2.05
N LEU A 48 9.59 5.45 -2.56
CA LEU A 48 8.67 6.36 -3.25
C LEU A 48 8.05 7.40 -2.32
N MET A 49 7.65 6.99 -1.11
CA MET A 49 6.96 7.83 -0.13
C MET A 49 7.90 8.82 0.56
N MET A 50 9.18 8.48 0.75
CA MET A 50 10.16 9.41 1.32
C MET A 50 10.74 10.38 0.28
N GLY A 51 10.60 10.07 -1.02
CA GLY A 51 11.19 10.87 -2.10
C GLY A 51 10.63 12.30 -2.16
N LYS A 52 11.47 13.25 -2.59
CA LYS A 52 11.10 14.68 -2.72
C LYS A 52 10.25 14.95 -3.96
N ARG A 53 8.95 14.62 -3.89
CA ARG A 53 7.98 14.80 -4.99
C ARG A 53 6.53 14.74 -4.51
N GLU A 54 5.59 14.96 -5.41
CA GLU A 54 4.16 14.73 -5.17
C GLU A 54 3.89 13.27 -4.72
N GLY A 55 3.03 13.11 -3.72
CA GLY A 55 2.79 11.80 -3.07
C GLY A 55 3.94 11.30 -2.20
N GLY A 56 5.00 12.10 -2.03
CA GLY A 56 6.18 11.79 -1.23
C GLY A 56 6.37 12.74 -0.04
N ASN A 57 7.62 12.98 0.36
CA ASN A 57 8.01 13.76 1.55
C ASN A 57 7.45 13.22 2.89
N ALA A 58 7.12 11.94 2.96
CA ALA A 58 6.68 11.30 4.19
C ALA A 58 7.86 10.93 5.11
N THR A 59 7.60 10.88 6.42
CA THR A 59 8.48 10.17 7.37
C THR A 59 8.08 8.70 7.36
N VAL A 60 8.97 7.82 6.91
CA VAL A 60 8.63 6.41 6.66
C VAL A 60 9.32 5.48 7.65
N THR A 61 8.53 4.62 8.30
CA THR A 61 9.01 3.49 9.10
C THR A 61 8.65 2.18 8.41
N ILE A 62 9.64 1.29 8.20
CA ILE A 62 9.40 -0.06 7.69
C ILE A 62 9.35 -1.05 8.86
N ALA A 63 8.19 -1.62 9.11
CA ALA A 63 7.98 -2.68 10.09
C ALA A 63 8.03 -4.08 9.43
N HIS A 64 8.40 -5.10 10.20
CA HIS A 64 8.55 -6.46 9.71
C HIS A 64 8.44 -7.50 10.84
N SER A 65 8.58 -8.79 10.52
CA SER A 65 8.46 -9.93 11.45
C SER A 65 9.42 -9.95 12.66
N ARG A 66 10.31 -8.96 12.78
CA ARG A 66 11.26 -8.80 13.90
C ARG A 66 11.10 -7.44 14.61
N THR A 67 10.09 -6.65 14.23
CA THR A 67 9.69 -5.46 14.97
C THR A 67 9.17 -5.91 16.33
N ARG A 68 9.76 -5.38 17.42
CA ARG A 68 9.51 -5.84 18.79
C ARG A 68 8.06 -5.64 19.23
N ASP A 69 7.55 -4.43 19.02
CA ASP A 69 6.15 -4.09 19.27
C ASP A 69 5.57 -3.46 18.01
N LEU A 70 4.99 -4.32 17.16
CA LEU A 70 4.41 -3.87 15.91
C LEU A 70 3.20 -2.95 16.14
N LYS A 71 2.39 -3.24 17.17
CA LYS A 71 1.17 -2.48 17.47
C LYS A 71 1.52 -1.06 17.90
N ALA A 72 2.54 -0.88 18.74
CA ALA A 72 3.01 0.44 19.12
C ALA A 72 3.45 1.25 17.89
N VAL A 73 4.27 0.66 17.02
CA VAL A 73 4.76 1.33 15.80
C VAL A 73 3.61 1.70 14.87
N THR A 74 2.68 0.79 14.59
CA THR A 74 1.58 1.08 13.65
C THR A 74 0.58 2.10 14.20
N ARG A 75 0.39 2.17 15.52
CA ARG A 75 -0.50 3.15 16.17
C ARG A 75 -0.01 4.59 16.10
N GLU A 76 1.25 4.84 15.78
CA GLU A 76 1.77 6.19 15.56
C GLU A 76 1.46 6.71 14.13
N ALA A 77 1.17 5.79 13.20
CA ALA A 77 1.08 6.10 11.78
C ALA A 77 -0.17 6.90 11.41
N ASP A 78 0.00 7.94 10.60
CA ASP A 78 -1.10 8.58 9.87
C ASP A 78 -1.57 7.70 8.71
N ILE A 79 -0.63 6.98 8.09
CA ILE A 79 -0.89 6.07 6.97
C ILE A 79 -0.21 4.72 7.27
N ILE A 80 -1.00 3.64 7.26
CA ILE A 80 -0.50 2.27 7.36
C ILE A 80 -0.60 1.62 5.98
N VAL A 81 0.48 1.00 5.52
CA VAL A 81 0.47 0.14 4.33
C VAL A 81 0.76 -1.30 4.73
N ALA A 82 -0.20 -2.19 4.56
CA ALA A 82 -0.07 -3.62 4.87
C ALA A 82 0.33 -4.41 3.61
N ALA A 83 1.50 -5.05 3.65
CA ALA A 83 2.06 -5.81 2.52
C ALA A 83 2.87 -7.03 3.01
N ILE A 84 2.22 -7.88 3.81
CA ILE A 84 2.82 -9.05 4.48
C ILE A 84 2.32 -10.39 3.95
N GLY A 85 1.15 -10.45 3.29
CA GLY A 85 0.59 -11.69 2.77
C GLY A 85 0.12 -12.64 3.88
N ILE A 86 -0.49 -12.10 4.93
CA ILE A 86 -1.08 -12.86 6.04
C ILE A 86 -2.51 -12.35 6.24
N PRO A 87 -3.55 -13.19 6.05
CA PRO A 87 -4.94 -12.74 6.08
C PRO A 87 -5.32 -12.16 7.45
N HIS A 88 -5.99 -11.00 7.45
CA HIS A 88 -6.59 -10.37 8.64
C HIS A 88 -5.63 -10.09 9.80
N PHE A 89 -4.33 -9.96 9.52
CA PHE A 89 -3.31 -9.77 10.54
C PHE A 89 -3.36 -8.37 11.16
N ILE A 90 -3.59 -7.33 10.36
CA ILE A 90 -3.74 -5.96 10.84
C ILE A 90 -5.18 -5.75 11.33
N GLY A 91 -5.39 -5.93 12.63
CA GLY A 91 -6.66 -5.66 13.32
C GLY A 91 -6.74 -4.30 14.03
N PRO A 92 -7.82 -4.04 14.81
CA PRO A 92 -8.12 -2.75 15.46
C PRO A 92 -7.04 -2.22 16.39
N ASP A 93 -6.24 -3.13 16.96
CA ASP A 93 -5.11 -2.82 17.82
C ASP A 93 -3.94 -2.20 17.07
N HIS A 94 -3.88 -2.28 15.75
CA HIS A 94 -2.79 -1.70 14.97
C HIS A 94 -3.10 -0.28 14.52
N VAL A 95 -4.38 0.11 14.50
CA VAL A 95 -4.88 1.29 13.80
C VAL A 95 -5.35 2.35 14.80
N LYS A 96 -4.78 3.55 14.72
CA LYS A 96 -5.25 4.74 15.45
C LYS A 96 -6.49 5.34 14.79
N GLU A 97 -7.27 6.08 15.57
CA GLU A 97 -8.43 6.80 15.06
C GLU A 97 -8.02 7.81 13.96
N GLY A 98 -8.77 7.83 12.86
CA GLY A 98 -8.51 8.71 11.72
C GLY A 98 -7.33 8.32 10.84
N ALA A 99 -6.71 7.15 11.05
CA ALA A 99 -5.63 6.67 10.17
C ALA A 99 -6.15 6.29 8.78
N VAL A 100 -5.28 6.39 7.79
CA VAL A 100 -5.50 5.86 6.44
C VAL A 100 -4.85 4.48 6.33
N VAL A 101 -5.56 3.50 5.78
CA VAL A 101 -5.05 2.13 5.64
C VAL A 101 -5.05 1.70 4.17
N VAL A 102 -3.89 1.31 3.66
CA VAL A 102 -3.71 0.74 2.33
C VAL A 102 -3.36 -0.73 2.48
N ASP A 103 -4.29 -1.60 2.10
CA ASP A 103 -4.15 -3.04 2.11
C ASP A 103 -3.70 -3.53 0.73
N VAL A 104 -2.44 -3.96 0.66
CA VAL A 104 -1.82 -4.52 -0.54
C VAL A 104 -1.95 -6.04 -0.57
N GLY A 105 -2.29 -6.66 0.55
CA GLY A 105 -2.39 -8.10 0.72
C GLY A 105 -3.41 -8.73 -0.21
N ILE A 106 -3.06 -9.89 -0.78
CA ILE A 106 -4.00 -10.73 -1.53
C ILE A 106 -3.84 -12.14 -1.00
N ASN A 107 -4.79 -12.55 -0.18
CA ASN A 107 -4.82 -13.86 0.47
C ASN A 107 -6.08 -14.60 0.00
N ARG A 108 -5.94 -15.90 -0.30
CA ARG A 108 -7.08 -16.77 -0.61
C ARG A 108 -7.40 -17.59 0.63
N ILE A 109 -8.66 -17.56 1.05
CA ILE A 109 -9.15 -18.40 2.14
C ILE A 109 -10.35 -19.21 1.65
N GLU A 110 -10.53 -20.39 2.23
CA GLU A 110 -11.66 -21.26 1.93
C GLU A 110 -12.97 -20.63 2.40
N ASP A 111 -14.00 -20.76 1.58
CA ASP A 111 -15.34 -20.25 1.86
C ASP A 111 -16.36 -21.05 1.05
N SER A 112 -17.05 -21.97 1.72
CA SER A 112 -18.05 -22.85 1.10
C SER A 112 -19.28 -22.10 0.60
N ALA A 113 -19.54 -20.89 1.08
CA ALA A 113 -20.64 -20.05 0.60
C ALA A 113 -20.24 -19.25 -0.66
N ALA A 114 -18.93 -19.13 -0.96
CA ALA A 114 -18.46 -18.42 -2.14
C ALA A 114 -18.61 -19.29 -3.41
N PRO A 115 -18.95 -18.70 -4.58
CA PRO A 115 -19.16 -19.44 -5.83
C PRO A 115 -17.97 -20.30 -6.30
N ARG A 116 -16.75 -20.00 -5.82
CA ARG A 116 -15.51 -20.71 -6.16
C ARG A 116 -14.92 -21.49 -4.98
N GLY A 117 -15.70 -21.72 -3.91
CA GLY A 117 -15.23 -22.37 -2.68
C GLY A 117 -14.15 -21.59 -1.93
N SER A 118 -13.88 -20.34 -2.33
CA SER A 118 -12.86 -19.48 -1.74
C SER A 118 -13.17 -18.01 -1.96
N ARG A 119 -12.71 -17.17 -1.03
CA ARG A 119 -12.76 -15.71 -1.12
C ARG A 119 -11.37 -15.10 -1.07
N LEU A 120 -11.22 -13.93 -1.69
CA LEU A 120 -10.02 -13.11 -1.56
C LEU A 120 -10.21 -12.16 -0.39
N VAL A 121 -9.18 -12.07 0.46
CA VAL A 121 -9.11 -11.15 1.59
C VAL A 121 -7.73 -10.49 1.64
N GLY A 122 -7.66 -9.36 2.31
CA GLY A 122 -6.42 -8.61 2.46
C GLY A 122 -5.63 -9.01 3.69
N ASP A 123 -4.58 -8.25 3.98
CA ASP A 123 -3.79 -8.38 5.20
C ASP A 123 -4.47 -7.69 6.40
N VAL A 124 -5.49 -6.87 6.14
CA VAL A 124 -6.23 -6.09 7.13
C VAL A 124 -7.60 -6.72 7.39
N ASP A 125 -7.99 -6.77 8.66
CA ASP A 125 -9.36 -7.12 9.05
C ASP A 125 -10.28 -5.92 8.78
N PHE A 126 -10.71 -5.80 7.51
CA PHE A 126 -11.42 -4.63 7.00
C PHE A 126 -12.65 -4.26 7.84
N ASP A 127 -13.49 -5.24 8.18
CA ASP A 127 -14.73 -4.98 8.93
C ASP A 127 -14.47 -4.53 10.35
N ALA A 128 -13.42 -5.05 10.99
CA ALA A 128 -13.06 -4.67 12.35
C ALA A 128 -12.44 -3.26 12.44
N VAL A 129 -11.80 -2.77 11.37
CA VAL A 129 -11.05 -1.50 11.41
C VAL A 129 -11.69 -0.34 10.65
N LYS A 130 -12.60 -0.59 9.70
CA LYS A 130 -13.12 0.44 8.78
C LYS A 130 -13.68 1.68 9.48
N GLU A 131 -14.38 1.49 10.61
CA GLU A 131 -15.03 2.59 11.35
C GLU A 131 -14.01 3.51 12.05
N LYS A 132 -12.79 3.02 12.32
CA LYS A 132 -11.69 3.83 12.90
C LYS A 132 -10.90 4.58 11.83
N CYS A 133 -11.00 4.16 10.57
CA CYS A 133 -10.16 4.66 9.50
C CYS A 133 -10.78 5.91 8.89
N LYS A 134 -9.95 6.92 8.60
CA LYS A 134 -10.35 8.03 7.72
C LYS A 134 -10.61 7.53 6.30
N ALA A 135 -9.82 6.58 5.84
CA ALA A 135 -9.97 5.90 4.55
C ALA A 135 -9.31 4.52 4.61
N ILE A 136 -9.88 3.53 3.93
CA ILE A 136 -9.34 2.17 3.86
C ILE A 136 -9.59 1.56 2.49
N THR A 137 -8.60 0.86 1.94
CA THR A 137 -8.76 0.14 0.67
C THR A 137 -9.39 -1.24 0.88
N PRO A 138 -10.42 -1.63 0.09
CA PRO A 138 -10.99 -2.96 0.18
C PRO A 138 -10.13 -4.00 -0.53
N VAL A 139 -10.22 -5.26 -0.07
CA VAL A 139 -9.71 -6.42 -0.80
C VAL A 139 -10.84 -7.44 -0.95
N PRO A 140 -11.22 -7.80 -2.19
CA PRO A 140 -10.70 -7.30 -3.47
C PRO A 140 -11.19 -5.88 -3.82
N GLY A 141 -10.60 -5.28 -4.85
CA GLY A 141 -11.09 -4.02 -5.45
C GLY A 141 -10.22 -2.78 -5.21
N GLY A 142 -9.24 -2.87 -4.31
CA GLY A 142 -8.25 -1.81 -4.07
C GLY A 142 -7.00 -1.92 -4.94
N VAL A 143 -5.85 -2.09 -4.28
CA VAL A 143 -4.50 -1.94 -4.87
C VAL A 143 -4.27 -2.79 -6.12
N GLY A 144 -4.82 -4.01 -6.18
CA GLY A 144 -4.65 -4.90 -7.34
C GLY A 144 -5.11 -4.28 -8.67
N ARG A 145 -6.16 -3.45 -8.68
CA ARG A 145 -6.61 -2.73 -9.88
C ARG A 145 -5.61 -1.67 -10.31
N MET A 146 -4.97 -1.02 -9.34
CA MET A 146 -3.96 0.00 -9.59
C MET A 146 -2.66 -0.58 -10.11
N THR A 147 -2.27 -1.80 -9.69
CA THR A 147 -1.10 -2.48 -10.26
C THR A 147 -1.21 -2.62 -11.78
N ILE A 148 -2.39 -2.95 -12.30
CA ILE A 148 -2.63 -3.06 -13.75
C ILE A 148 -2.60 -1.68 -14.40
N ALA A 149 -3.26 -0.68 -13.82
CA ALA A 149 -3.25 0.68 -14.34
C ALA A 149 -1.83 1.25 -14.43
N MET A 150 -1.01 1.03 -13.40
CA MET A 150 0.38 1.50 -13.36
C MET A 150 1.29 0.73 -14.32
N LEU A 151 1.00 -0.54 -14.59
CA LEU A 151 1.67 -1.26 -15.68
C LEU A 151 1.40 -0.59 -17.03
N MET A 152 0.14 -0.25 -17.33
CA MET A 152 -0.22 0.44 -18.57
C MET A 152 0.43 1.83 -18.64
N ALA A 153 0.47 2.57 -17.52
CA ALA A 153 1.15 3.86 -17.44
C ALA A 153 2.65 3.74 -17.76
N ASN A 154 3.33 2.74 -17.19
CA ASN A 154 4.73 2.45 -17.49
C ASN A 154 4.93 2.07 -18.96
N THR A 155 4.06 1.25 -19.54
CA THR A 155 4.11 0.87 -20.96
C THR A 155 3.97 2.08 -21.88
N ILE A 156 3.02 2.98 -21.60
CA ILE A 156 2.83 4.21 -22.37
C ILE A 156 4.07 5.11 -22.26
N ARG A 157 4.62 5.27 -21.05
CA ARG A 157 5.86 6.03 -20.83
C ARG A 157 7.03 5.42 -21.62
N ALA A 158 7.18 4.10 -21.61
CA ALA A 158 8.22 3.42 -22.37
C ALA A 158 8.09 3.67 -23.89
N CYS A 159 6.87 3.60 -24.41
CA CYS A 159 6.58 3.92 -25.81
C CYS A 159 6.95 5.37 -26.16
N ARG A 160 6.58 6.33 -25.30
CA ARG A 160 6.95 7.74 -25.46
C ARG A 160 8.46 7.95 -25.50
N LEU A 161 9.18 7.40 -24.52
CA LEU A 161 10.65 7.47 -24.46
C LEU A 161 11.31 6.86 -25.70
N GLN A 162 10.81 5.71 -26.19
CA GLN A 162 11.31 5.08 -27.41
C GLN A 162 11.09 5.95 -28.66
N LYS A 163 10.02 6.74 -28.69
CA LYS A 163 9.67 7.65 -29.79
C LYS A 163 10.22 9.06 -29.63
N GLY A 164 10.90 9.37 -28.52
CA GLY A 164 11.40 10.70 -28.22
C GLY A 164 10.29 11.72 -27.90
N LEU A 165 9.16 11.25 -27.36
CA LEU A 165 8.01 12.05 -26.94
C LEU A 165 8.02 12.37 -25.45
#